data_AF-A0A1R0ZEK1-F1
#
_entry.id   AF-A0A1R0ZEK1-F1
#
_cell.length_a   1.000
_cell.length_b   1.000
_cell.length_c   1.000
_cell.angle_alpha   90.00
_cell.angle_beta   90.00
_cell.angle_gamma   90.00
#
_symmetry.space_group_name_H-M   'P 1'
#
loop_
_entity.id
_entity.type
_entity.pdbx_description
1 polymer ?
#
loop_
_entity_poly.entity_id
_entity_poly.type
_entity_poly.pdbx_seq_one_letter_code
_entity_poly.pdbx_strand_id
1 'polypeptide(L)'
;MNPVGQPLQQRALSMRLIISGIIGLILFIMFQIAPSVLNSPAGEDTTVISKAEARDKAISFAEQKLNYTKAPTDQWNVLYDTDSSFYGYMSREKLLEDYTKKKLDQRYPFDIFRVTLSPSAEQEPLISVDLNMYTGAVVAFTQGAEGSGTGLPNNVSTSAKEEDKGTTLSLAQKENLARPWLQEWDVNPAKLQIESNTGNYGLVYTDRSVQIGESLLHYYFDFTGEQVSSFKAGFTAPAWHTTYVKDQTSLAEKFTLFGYGLPTLALGILALIYSILRREHTSFKRGIFLSSAYFVIMMISTYNMLPESSGEGLEAQITSVIMFIIYALYSLLMSSLLYFSLVGGDGLWKKEEGMNPWPRAKEPGYGKYVLDSIRAGYVWAFVLLGVQTLMFIVLSLTLQNWSTTDATQSPYNMRYAWLLPIVAWLAGLSEEAIYRFFGIPMLKKVFRSTFIACLITTLVWAFGHTLYPIYPISSRPIELTVIGLLFSYIFLRYGFIAVMFSHVVFDSILMGATLIFMKESVNVGAGIFAIIMPFIVAYIVYRFNPPQKSEPKPVEPTSVI
;
A
#
# COMPACT_ATOMS: atom_id res chain seq x y z
N MET A 1 -14.67 18.79 21.03
CA MET A 1 -15.89 18.00 21.31
C MET A 1 -16.91 18.85 22.05
N ASN A 2 -18.20 18.53 21.92
CA ASN A 2 -19.30 19.25 22.60
C ASN A 2 -19.85 18.40 23.76
N PRO A 3 -20.28 18.99 24.88
CA PRO A 3 -21.01 18.27 25.91
C PRO A 3 -22.34 17.73 25.39
N VAL A 4 -22.84 16.63 25.98
CA VAL A 4 -24.15 16.07 25.60
C VAL A 4 -25.27 17.09 25.82
N GLY A 5 -26.15 17.24 24.83
CA GLY A 5 -27.32 18.13 24.91
C GLY A 5 -27.03 19.62 24.66
N GLN A 6 -25.76 20.01 24.48
CA GLN A 6 -25.38 21.38 24.14
C GLN A 6 -25.38 21.62 22.61
N PRO A 7 -25.57 22.86 22.14
CA PRO A 7 -25.51 23.19 20.72
C PRO A 7 -24.17 22.79 20.09
N LEU A 8 -24.22 22.27 18.86
CA LEU A 8 -23.03 21.87 18.14
C LEU A 8 -22.21 23.09 17.72
N GLN A 9 -20.99 23.18 18.25
CA GLN A 9 -20.02 24.17 17.83
C GLN A 9 -18.69 23.50 17.52
N GLN A 10 -18.12 23.82 16.36
CA GLN A 10 -16.75 23.43 16.04
C GLN A 10 -15.79 24.50 16.55
N ARG A 11 -14.60 24.10 16.98
CA ARG A 11 -13.59 25.06 17.44
C ARG A 11 -13.07 25.88 16.26
N ALA A 12 -12.96 27.19 16.45
CA ALA A 12 -12.36 28.08 15.47
C ALA A 12 -10.90 27.68 15.20
N LEU A 13 -10.52 27.75 13.92
CA LEU A 13 -9.14 27.56 13.51
C LEU A 13 -8.35 28.82 13.86
N SER A 14 -7.30 28.67 14.67
CA SER A 14 -6.42 29.80 14.97
C SER A 14 -5.56 30.13 13.76
N MET A 15 -5.20 31.40 13.60
CA MET A 15 -4.25 31.80 12.54
C MET A 15 -2.93 31.04 12.63
N ARG A 16 -2.45 30.74 13.85
CA ARG A 16 -1.26 29.92 14.07
C ARG A 16 -1.39 28.53 13.44
N LEU A 17 -2.54 27.87 13.65
CA LEU A 17 -2.77 26.53 13.08
C LEU A 17 -2.85 26.58 11.55
N ILE A 18 -3.50 27.59 10.98
CA ILE A 18 -3.57 27.76 9.51
C ILE A 18 -2.17 27.97 8.94
N ILE A 19 -1.35 28.84 9.56
CA ILE A 19 0.04 29.06 9.16
C ILE A 19 0.85 27.76 9.26
N SER A 20 0.71 27.00 10.35
CA SER A 20 1.35 25.68 10.49
C SER A 20 0.93 24.71 9.38
N GLY A 21 -0.34 24.71 8.99
CA GLY A 21 -0.83 23.92 7.85
C GLY A 21 -0.18 24.35 6.54
N ILE A 22 -0.12 25.65 6.24
CA ILE A 22 0.54 26.18 5.04
C ILE A 22 2.02 25.78 5.01
N ILE A 23 2.75 25.97 6.12
CA ILE A 23 4.15 25.55 6.25
C ILE A 23 4.29 24.05 6.00
N GLY A 24 3.41 23.24 6.60
CA GLY A 24 3.42 21.79 6.43
C GLY A 24 3.21 21.36 4.98
N LEU A 25 2.28 22.00 4.27
CA LEU A 25 2.06 21.77 2.83
C LEU A 25 3.27 22.18 1.99
N ILE A 26 3.90 23.32 2.28
CA ILE A 26 5.11 23.78 1.58
C ILE A 26 6.25 22.77 1.78
N LEU A 27 6.47 22.31 3.01
CA LEU A 27 7.49 21.28 3.31
C LEU A 27 7.23 20.00 2.53
N PHE A 28 5.99 19.52 2.53
CA PHE A 28 5.60 18.34 1.75
C PHE A 28 5.85 18.54 0.25
N ILE A 29 5.40 19.65 -0.33
CA ILE A 29 5.63 19.93 -1.76
C ILE A 29 7.12 19.99 -2.06
N MET A 30 7.90 20.70 -1.26
CA MET A 30 9.32 20.93 -1.50
C MET A 30 10.16 19.65 -1.41
N PHE A 31 9.85 18.74 -0.49
CA PHE A 31 10.66 17.55 -0.24
C PHE A 31 10.09 16.25 -0.83
N GLN A 32 8.78 16.17 -1.08
CA GLN A 32 8.13 14.94 -1.55
C GLN A 32 7.60 15.05 -2.98
N ILE A 33 7.11 16.23 -3.40
CA ILE A 33 6.52 16.40 -4.75
C ILE A 33 7.54 16.97 -5.74
N ALA A 34 8.24 18.04 -5.36
CA ALA A 34 9.13 18.77 -6.24
C ALA A 34 10.30 17.92 -6.76
N PRO A 35 10.98 17.07 -5.95
CA PRO A 35 12.05 16.21 -6.45
C PRO A 35 11.56 15.26 -7.55
N SER A 36 10.38 14.67 -7.40
CA SER A 36 9.80 13.75 -8.39
C SER A 36 9.46 14.43 -9.72
N VAL A 37 9.14 15.73 -9.70
CA VAL A 37 8.81 16.51 -10.90
C VAL A 37 10.05 17.16 -11.53
N LEU A 38 10.97 17.69 -10.70
CA LEU A 38 12.10 18.51 -11.14
C LEU A 38 13.37 17.71 -11.43
N ASN A 39 13.57 16.55 -10.79
CA ASN A 39 14.78 15.74 -10.96
C ASN A 39 14.63 14.64 -12.02
N SER A 40 13.56 14.66 -12.83
CA SER A 40 13.51 13.83 -14.05
C SER A 40 14.61 14.32 -15.00
N PRO A 41 15.62 13.49 -15.34
CA PRO A 41 16.69 13.90 -16.24
C PRO A 41 16.12 14.45 -17.54
N ALA A 42 16.54 15.65 -17.95
CA ALA A 42 16.07 16.26 -19.18
C ALA A 42 16.38 15.33 -20.37
N GLY A 43 15.33 14.72 -20.95
CA GLY A 43 15.43 13.84 -22.12
C GLY A 43 15.14 12.36 -21.89
N GLU A 44 14.90 11.89 -20.65
CA GLU A 44 14.38 10.54 -20.40
C GLU A 44 12.86 10.58 -20.26
N ASP A 45 12.17 9.91 -21.19
CA ASP A 45 10.73 9.70 -21.08
C ASP A 45 10.46 8.72 -19.94
N THR A 46 10.19 9.25 -18.75
CA THR A 46 9.79 8.46 -17.56
C THR A 46 8.33 8.03 -17.63
N THR A 47 7.72 8.05 -18.80
CA THR A 47 6.36 7.54 -19.02
C THR A 47 6.43 6.04 -19.19
N VAL A 48 5.61 5.36 -18.41
CA VAL A 48 5.50 3.90 -18.42
C VAL A 48 4.74 3.48 -19.68
N ILE A 49 5.20 2.43 -20.36
CA ILE A 49 4.50 1.90 -21.53
C ILE A 49 3.13 1.37 -21.13
N SER A 50 2.18 1.37 -22.07
CA SER A 50 0.87 0.79 -21.77
C SER A 50 0.97 -0.74 -21.60
N LYS A 51 0.08 -1.34 -20.79
CA LYS A 51 -0.01 -2.81 -20.69
C LYS A 51 -0.29 -3.49 -22.04
N ALA A 52 -1.04 -2.82 -22.93
CA ALA A 52 -1.29 -3.31 -24.28
C ALA A 52 0.00 -3.34 -25.11
N GLU A 53 0.80 -2.27 -25.05
CA GLU A 53 2.10 -2.22 -25.71
C GLU A 53 3.08 -3.27 -25.17
N ALA A 54 3.15 -3.43 -23.85
CA ALA A 54 3.97 -4.48 -23.22
C ALA A 54 3.57 -5.87 -23.73
N ARG A 55 2.26 -6.15 -23.80
CA ARG A 55 1.72 -7.41 -24.33
C ARG A 55 2.10 -7.62 -25.80
N ASP A 56 1.89 -6.61 -26.64
CA ASP A 56 2.17 -6.73 -28.08
C ASP A 56 3.66 -6.95 -28.37
N LYS A 57 4.54 -6.27 -27.61
CA LYS A 57 6.00 -6.47 -27.68
C LYS A 57 6.40 -7.87 -27.21
N ALA A 58 5.80 -8.37 -26.12
CA ALA A 58 6.05 -9.72 -25.63
C ALA A 58 5.63 -10.81 -26.62
N ILE A 59 4.42 -10.68 -27.21
CA ILE A 59 3.91 -11.60 -28.23
C ILE A 59 4.85 -11.61 -29.43
N SER A 60 5.23 -10.44 -29.93
CA SER A 60 6.14 -10.31 -31.08
C SER A 60 7.49 -10.97 -30.80
N PHE A 61 8.03 -10.81 -29.59
CA PHE A 61 9.26 -11.48 -29.18
C PHE A 61 9.09 -13.00 -29.15
N ALA A 62 8.00 -13.50 -28.55
CA ALA A 62 7.73 -14.93 -28.46
C ALA A 62 7.60 -15.58 -29.85
N GLU A 63 6.89 -14.94 -30.79
CA GLU A 63 6.74 -15.43 -32.18
C GLU A 63 8.08 -15.49 -32.92
N GLN A 64 8.93 -14.49 -32.73
CA GLN A 64 10.21 -14.38 -33.44
C GLN A 64 11.32 -15.24 -32.85
N LYS A 65 11.31 -15.45 -31.52
CA LYS A 65 12.48 -15.96 -30.79
C LYS A 65 12.22 -17.23 -29.99
N LEU A 66 10.97 -17.48 -29.62
CA LEU A 66 10.61 -18.62 -28.76
C LEU A 66 9.81 -19.69 -29.50
N ASN A 67 9.82 -19.66 -30.84
CA ASN A 67 9.07 -20.60 -31.70
C ASN A 67 7.58 -20.71 -31.35
N TYR A 68 7.00 -19.64 -30.83
CA TYR A 68 5.60 -19.60 -30.44
C TYR A 68 4.71 -19.22 -31.63
N THR A 69 3.54 -19.85 -31.73
CA THR A 69 2.53 -19.51 -32.73
C THR A 69 1.26 -19.07 -32.01
N LYS A 70 0.81 -17.85 -32.29
CA LYS A 70 -0.38 -17.27 -31.67
C LYS A 70 -1.64 -18.07 -31.99
N ALA A 71 -2.33 -18.52 -30.95
CA ALA A 71 -3.65 -19.15 -31.02
C ALA A 71 -4.75 -18.15 -30.62
N PRO A 72 -5.97 -18.27 -31.18
CA PRO A 72 -7.10 -17.41 -30.82
C PRO A 72 -7.53 -17.48 -29.35
N THR A 73 -7.17 -18.57 -28.66
CA THR A 73 -7.52 -18.84 -27.26
C THR A 73 -6.47 -18.34 -26.26
N ASP A 74 -5.39 -17.72 -26.73
CA ASP A 74 -4.27 -17.35 -25.87
C ASP A 74 -4.61 -16.18 -24.93
N GLN A 75 -4.36 -16.41 -23.64
CA GLN A 75 -4.53 -15.40 -22.60
C GLN A 75 -3.17 -14.89 -22.14
N TRP A 76 -2.87 -13.65 -22.55
CA TRP A 76 -1.65 -12.95 -22.17
C TRP A 76 -1.91 -11.94 -21.05
N ASN A 77 -1.37 -12.23 -19.87
CA ASN A 77 -1.51 -11.38 -18.68
C ASN A 77 -0.29 -10.48 -18.52
N VAL A 78 -0.52 -9.26 -18.03
CA VAL A 78 0.55 -8.27 -17.81
C VAL A 78 0.51 -7.81 -16.36
N LEU A 79 1.58 -8.12 -15.63
CA LEU A 79 1.75 -7.73 -14.23
C LEU A 79 3.02 -6.89 -14.08
N TYR A 80 2.94 -5.87 -13.23
CA TYR A 80 4.11 -5.19 -12.71
C TYR A 80 4.82 -6.11 -11.72
N ASP A 81 6.13 -6.25 -11.88
CA ASP A 81 7.00 -6.94 -10.94
C ASP A 81 8.25 -6.09 -10.69
N THR A 82 8.92 -6.34 -9.56
CA THR A 82 10.06 -5.54 -9.13
C THR A 82 11.06 -6.38 -8.36
N ASP A 83 12.35 -6.22 -8.63
CA ASP A 83 13.40 -6.80 -7.79
C ASP A 83 13.58 -5.99 -6.50
N SER A 84 12.64 -6.18 -5.58
CA SER A 84 12.61 -5.50 -4.27
C SER A 84 13.89 -5.76 -3.44
N SER A 85 14.53 -6.92 -3.60
CA SER A 85 15.75 -7.21 -2.85
C SER A 85 16.92 -6.37 -3.37
N PHE A 86 17.13 -6.38 -4.69
CA PHE A 86 18.21 -5.61 -5.30
C PHE A 86 17.95 -4.10 -5.22
N TYR A 87 16.73 -3.64 -5.45
CA TYR A 87 16.35 -2.23 -5.24
C TYR A 87 16.60 -1.81 -3.79
N GLY A 88 16.23 -2.65 -2.82
CA GLY A 88 16.45 -2.38 -1.40
C GLY A 88 17.93 -2.22 -1.05
N TYR A 89 18.78 -3.09 -1.59
CA TYR A 89 20.24 -3.00 -1.42
C TYR A 89 20.76 -1.66 -1.97
N MET A 90 20.33 -1.30 -3.18
CA MET A 90 20.73 -0.08 -3.86
C MET A 90 20.26 1.18 -3.13
N SER A 91 19.04 1.15 -2.58
CA SER A 91 18.45 2.22 -1.75
C SER A 91 19.25 2.40 -0.46
N ARG A 92 19.52 1.29 0.25
CA ARG A 92 20.28 1.29 1.52
C ARG A 92 21.69 1.84 1.36
N GLU A 93 22.41 1.38 0.34
CA GLU A 93 23.79 1.79 0.07
C GLU A 93 23.90 3.11 -0.72
N LYS A 94 22.76 3.78 -1.01
CA LYS A 94 22.67 5.06 -1.75
C LYS A 94 23.28 4.99 -3.16
N LEU A 95 23.10 3.86 -3.83
CA LEU A 95 23.66 3.57 -5.15
C LEU A 95 22.69 3.84 -6.31
N LEU A 96 21.43 4.19 -6.03
CA LEU A 96 20.39 4.41 -7.06
C LEU A 96 20.80 5.48 -8.09
N GLU A 97 21.35 6.61 -7.64
CA GLU A 97 21.76 7.70 -8.54
C GLU A 97 22.92 7.27 -9.46
N ASP A 98 23.90 6.54 -8.92
CA ASP A 98 25.02 6.01 -9.69
C ASP A 98 24.58 4.96 -10.71
N TYR A 99 23.54 4.18 -10.38
CA TYR A 99 22.96 3.18 -11.27
C TYR A 99 22.32 3.81 -12.51
N THR A 100 21.49 4.84 -12.29
CA THR A 100 20.84 5.59 -13.36
C THR A 100 21.85 6.41 -14.17
N LYS A 101 22.84 7.06 -13.53
CA LYS A 101 23.92 7.78 -14.25
C LYS A 101 24.70 6.87 -15.21
N LYS A 102 24.92 5.61 -14.82
CA LYS A 102 25.56 4.59 -15.67
C LYS A 102 24.61 3.97 -16.70
N LYS A 103 23.32 4.36 -16.71
CA LYS A 103 22.25 3.82 -17.56
C LYS A 103 22.07 2.31 -17.44
N LEU A 104 22.40 1.76 -16.26
CA LEU A 104 22.27 0.33 -16.01
C LEU A 104 20.80 -0.08 -15.87
N ASP A 105 19.96 0.80 -15.34
CA ASP A 105 18.50 0.65 -15.23
C ASP A 105 17.77 0.53 -16.58
N GLN A 106 18.30 1.12 -17.65
CA GLN A 106 17.73 0.97 -18.99
C GLN A 106 17.83 -0.48 -19.49
N ARG A 107 18.90 -1.19 -19.10
CA ARG A 107 19.21 -2.54 -19.58
C ARG A 107 18.91 -3.65 -18.56
N TYR A 108 19.04 -3.32 -17.29
CA TYR A 108 18.85 -4.21 -16.14
C TYR A 108 17.89 -3.51 -15.15
N PRO A 109 16.62 -3.29 -15.54
CA PRO A 109 15.67 -2.55 -14.70
C PRO A 109 15.35 -3.32 -13.42
N PHE A 110 15.08 -2.59 -12.34
CA PHE A 110 14.44 -3.17 -11.16
C PHE A 110 12.98 -3.49 -11.44
N ASP A 111 12.31 -2.56 -12.11
CA ASP A 111 10.87 -2.55 -12.34
C ASP A 111 10.54 -2.99 -13.77
N ILE A 112 9.70 -4.00 -13.89
CA ILE A 112 9.37 -4.63 -15.16
C ILE A 112 7.86 -4.81 -15.33
N PHE A 113 7.44 -4.95 -16.58
CA PHE A 113 6.22 -5.66 -16.90
C PHE A 113 6.56 -7.09 -17.26
N ARG A 114 6.08 -8.03 -16.44
CA ARG A 114 6.09 -9.45 -16.75
C ARG A 114 4.83 -9.79 -17.54
N VAL A 115 5.02 -10.28 -18.75
CA VAL A 115 3.96 -10.72 -19.64
C VAL A 115 3.98 -12.24 -19.72
N THR A 116 2.92 -12.87 -19.25
CA THR A 116 2.81 -14.33 -19.20
C THR A 116 1.74 -14.85 -20.13
N LEU A 117 2.07 -15.94 -20.83
CA LEU A 117 1.11 -16.79 -21.52
C LEU A 117 0.81 -17.98 -20.62
N SER A 118 -0.43 -18.06 -20.14
CA SER A 118 -0.90 -19.18 -19.33
C SER A 118 -2.06 -19.88 -20.03
N PRO A 119 -2.07 -21.23 -20.12
CA PRO A 119 -3.23 -21.98 -20.64
C PRO A 119 -4.46 -21.85 -19.73
N SER A 120 -4.23 -21.60 -18.45
CA SER A 120 -5.19 -21.30 -17.39
C SER A 120 -4.43 -20.60 -16.26
N ALA A 121 -5.09 -19.78 -15.44
CA ALA A 121 -4.44 -19.02 -14.37
C ALA A 121 -3.74 -19.86 -13.28
N GLU A 122 -3.99 -21.17 -13.23
CA GLU A 122 -3.39 -22.10 -12.25
C GLU A 122 -2.23 -22.92 -12.82
N GLN A 123 -2.00 -22.88 -14.13
CA GLN A 123 -0.89 -23.58 -14.75
C GLN A 123 0.31 -22.64 -14.84
N GLU A 124 1.50 -23.21 -14.62
CA GLU A 124 2.76 -22.53 -14.85
C GLU A 124 2.73 -21.86 -16.24
N PRO A 125 3.14 -20.59 -16.33
CA PRO A 125 3.12 -19.89 -17.60
C PRO A 125 3.98 -20.66 -18.60
N LEU A 126 3.39 -20.99 -19.74
CA LEU A 126 4.11 -21.65 -20.83
C LEU A 126 5.25 -20.75 -21.32
N ILE A 127 5.01 -19.44 -21.31
CA ILE A 127 5.96 -18.41 -21.69
C ILE A 127 5.84 -17.24 -20.72
N SER A 128 6.97 -16.72 -20.25
CA SER A 128 7.08 -15.46 -19.54
C SER A 128 8.08 -14.58 -20.28
N VAL A 129 7.73 -13.32 -20.53
CA VAL A 129 8.63 -12.31 -21.10
C VAL A 129 8.62 -11.10 -20.19
N ASP A 130 9.80 -10.71 -19.70
CA ASP A 130 9.96 -9.55 -18.85
C ASP A 130 10.44 -8.37 -19.71
N LEU A 131 9.74 -7.24 -19.61
CA LEU A 131 10.06 -6.02 -20.32
C LEU A 131 10.37 -4.89 -19.35
N ASN A 132 11.36 -4.07 -19.68
CA ASN A 132 11.57 -2.80 -19.01
C ASN A 132 10.29 -1.94 -19.14
N MET A 133 9.73 -1.52 -18.00
CA MET A 133 8.43 -0.83 -18.00
C MET A 133 8.44 0.56 -18.65
N TYR A 134 9.61 1.16 -18.84
CA TYR A 134 9.75 2.50 -19.44
C TYR A 134 10.11 2.41 -20.93
N THR A 135 11.02 1.51 -21.31
CA THR A 135 11.48 1.41 -22.71
C THR A 135 10.73 0.35 -23.52
N GLY A 136 10.12 -0.62 -22.85
CA GLY A 136 9.57 -1.83 -23.45
C GLY A 136 10.62 -2.74 -24.08
N ALA A 137 11.91 -2.57 -23.76
CA ALA A 137 12.93 -3.52 -24.16
C ALA A 137 12.72 -4.85 -23.41
N VAL A 138 12.84 -5.99 -24.11
CA VAL A 138 12.81 -7.31 -23.48
C VAL A 138 14.10 -7.51 -22.70
N VAL A 139 13.99 -7.85 -21.41
CA VAL A 139 15.12 -7.98 -20.48
C VAL A 139 15.32 -9.41 -19.96
N ALA A 140 14.27 -10.23 -19.97
CA ALA A 140 14.36 -11.66 -19.65
C ALA A 140 13.22 -12.44 -20.31
N PHE A 141 13.38 -13.75 -20.42
CA PHE A 141 12.30 -14.66 -20.81
C PHE A 141 12.46 -16.04 -20.18
N THR A 142 11.34 -16.79 -20.14
CA THR A 142 11.27 -18.19 -19.73
C THR A 142 10.25 -18.93 -20.58
N GLN A 143 10.51 -20.18 -20.95
CA GLN A 143 9.66 -21.06 -21.76
C GLN A 143 9.65 -22.49 -21.18
N GLY A 144 8.46 -23.07 -20.96
CA GLY A 144 8.26 -24.47 -20.54
C GLY A 144 7.68 -24.64 -19.12
N ALA A 145 6.95 -25.73 -18.90
CA ALA A 145 6.19 -26.02 -17.67
C ALA A 145 7.06 -26.37 -16.43
N GLU A 146 8.37 -26.56 -16.60
CA GLU A 146 9.31 -26.91 -15.51
C GLU A 146 10.22 -25.73 -15.11
N GLY A 147 9.90 -24.51 -15.57
CA GLY A 147 10.77 -23.33 -15.45
C GLY A 147 10.42 -22.34 -14.33
N SER A 148 9.72 -22.73 -13.26
CA SER A 148 9.49 -21.85 -12.09
C SER A 148 10.48 -22.12 -10.96
N GLY A 149 11.77 -21.99 -11.27
CA GLY A 149 12.84 -21.87 -10.28
C GLY A 149 13.15 -20.42 -9.88
N THR A 150 12.47 -19.44 -10.48
CA THR A 150 12.77 -18.02 -10.31
C THR A 150 11.85 -17.36 -9.29
N GLY A 151 12.22 -17.51 -8.01
CA GLY A 151 12.07 -16.45 -7.00
C GLY A 151 10.69 -15.78 -6.87
N LEU A 152 9.60 -16.53 -6.82
CA LEU A 152 8.40 -16.08 -6.11
C LEU A 152 8.79 -15.85 -4.64
N PRO A 153 8.57 -14.66 -4.04
CA PRO A 153 8.69 -14.51 -2.60
C PRO A 153 7.40 -15.07 -1.97
N ASN A 154 7.30 -16.40 -1.88
CA ASN A 154 6.29 -17.05 -1.05
C ASN A 154 6.98 -18.03 -0.09
N ASN A 155 6.95 -17.66 1.19
CA ASN A 155 7.25 -18.50 2.34
C ASN A 155 6.30 -19.71 2.36
N VAL A 156 6.69 -20.86 1.80
CA VAL A 156 6.31 -22.18 2.35
C VAL A 156 7.46 -23.15 2.12
N SER A 157 7.83 -23.80 3.21
CA SER A 157 8.89 -24.77 3.38
C SER A 157 8.83 -25.98 2.45
N THR A 158 10.01 -26.35 1.93
CA THR A 158 10.55 -27.71 1.79
C THR A 158 9.56 -28.84 1.53
N SER A 159 9.48 -29.23 0.26
CA SER A 159 9.55 -30.65 -0.11
C SER A 159 10.66 -30.80 -1.14
N ALA A 160 11.52 -31.78 -0.89
CA ALA A 160 12.67 -32.10 -1.72
C ALA A 160 12.26 -32.24 -3.19
N LYS A 161 12.82 -31.41 -4.08
CA LYS A 161 12.90 -31.77 -5.50
C LYS A 161 14.11 -32.68 -5.64
N GLU A 162 13.88 -33.94 -5.29
CA GLU A 162 14.69 -35.05 -5.77
C GLU A 162 14.70 -35.03 -7.30
N GLU A 163 15.86 -35.40 -7.82
CA GLU A 163 16.18 -35.72 -9.21
C GLU A 163 14.97 -36.11 -10.06
N ASP A 164 14.72 -35.37 -11.15
CA ASP A 164 14.38 -36.06 -12.39
C ASP A 164 15.28 -35.59 -13.53
N LYS A 165 15.86 -36.59 -14.19
CA LYS A 165 16.95 -36.54 -15.15
C LYS A 165 16.37 -36.48 -16.55
N GLY A 166 16.40 -35.29 -17.16
CA GLY A 166 16.13 -35.08 -18.58
C GLY A 166 17.36 -34.58 -19.34
N THR A 167 18.30 -35.48 -19.68
CA THR A 167 19.43 -35.30 -20.63
C THR A 167 20.44 -34.16 -20.35
N THR A 168 21.59 -34.56 -19.81
CA THR A 168 22.78 -33.76 -19.46
C THR A 168 23.47 -33.11 -20.68
N LEU A 169 23.11 -31.88 -21.03
CA LEU A 169 23.96 -31.03 -21.88
C LEU A 169 25.32 -30.82 -21.22
N SER A 170 26.40 -31.09 -21.95
CA SER A 170 27.76 -30.73 -21.55
C SER A 170 27.92 -29.22 -21.45
N LEU A 171 28.92 -28.74 -20.68
CA LEU A 171 29.21 -27.31 -20.57
C LEU A 171 29.39 -26.67 -21.96
N ALA A 172 30.20 -27.29 -22.83
CA ALA A 172 30.43 -26.80 -24.19
C ALA A 172 29.13 -26.67 -25.01
N GLN A 173 28.18 -27.61 -24.86
CA GLN A 173 26.87 -27.51 -25.51
C GLN A 173 26.06 -26.34 -24.94
N LYS A 174 26.02 -26.16 -23.62
CA LYS A 174 25.34 -25.03 -22.97
C LYS A 174 25.93 -23.69 -23.42
N GLU A 175 27.25 -23.57 -23.49
CA GLU A 175 27.92 -22.36 -23.99
C GLU A 175 27.59 -22.08 -25.47
N ASN A 176 27.55 -23.11 -26.30
CA ASN A 176 27.19 -22.98 -27.72
C ASN A 176 25.74 -22.52 -27.91
N LEU A 177 24.82 -23.00 -27.07
CA LEU A 177 23.43 -22.58 -27.06
C LEU A 177 23.23 -21.17 -26.50
N ALA A 178 24.03 -20.76 -25.50
CA ALA A 178 23.95 -19.42 -24.89
C ALA A 178 24.61 -18.31 -25.74
N ARG A 179 25.62 -18.65 -26.55
CA ARG A 179 26.41 -17.68 -27.33
C ARG A 179 25.59 -16.77 -28.25
N PRO A 180 24.60 -17.25 -29.03
CA PRO A 180 23.79 -16.38 -29.87
C PRO A 180 23.01 -15.34 -29.07
N TRP A 181 22.49 -15.71 -27.89
CA TRP A 181 21.76 -14.80 -27.00
C TRP A 181 22.66 -13.72 -26.41
N LEU A 182 23.88 -14.08 -25.99
CA LEU A 182 24.88 -13.12 -25.53
C LEU A 182 25.26 -12.13 -26.65
N GLN A 183 25.41 -12.61 -27.89
CA GLN A 183 25.72 -11.75 -29.05
C GLN A 183 24.57 -10.79 -29.39
N GLU A 184 23.33 -11.25 -29.33
CA GLU A 184 22.14 -10.41 -29.51
C GLU A 184 22.05 -9.32 -28.43
N TRP A 185 22.53 -9.65 -27.22
CA TRP A 185 22.72 -8.71 -26.13
C TRP A 185 24.04 -7.92 -26.21
N ASP A 186 24.75 -7.90 -27.34
CA ASP A 186 26.01 -7.13 -27.49
C ASP A 186 27.04 -7.44 -26.37
N VAL A 187 27.00 -8.67 -25.84
CA VAL A 187 27.91 -9.16 -24.80
C VAL A 187 28.95 -10.06 -25.46
N ASN A 188 30.23 -9.74 -25.25
CA ASN A 188 31.31 -10.59 -25.72
C ASN A 188 31.56 -11.73 -24.71
N PRO A 189 31.28 -13.01 -25.05
CA PRO A 189 31.44 -14.13 -24.13
C PRO A 189 32.89 -14.33 -23.67
N ALA A 190 33.87 -13.89 -24.45
CA ALA A 190 35.28 -14.03 -24.10
C ALA A 190 35.72 -13.16 -22.90
N LYS A 191 34.89 -12.17 -22.52
CA LYS A 191 35.10 -11.32 -21.34
C LYS A 191 34.41 -11.88 -20.09
N LEU A 192 33.58 -12.91 -20.24
CA LEU A 192 32.79 -13.47 -19.16
C LEU A 192 33.53 -14.62 -18.47
N GLN A 193 33.21 -14.83 -17.20
CA GLN A 193 33.67 -15.97 -16.43
C GLN A 193 32.49 -16.89 -16.12
N ILE A 194 32.68 -18.19 -16.25
CA ILE A 194 31.66 -19.18 -15.89
C ILE A 194 31.75 -19.43 -14.40
N GLU A 195 30.62 -19.30 -13.71
CA GLU A 195 30.54 -19.60 -12.28
C GLU A 195 30.48 -21.11 -12.03
N SER A 196 31.25 -21.59 -11.05
CA SER A 196 31.24 -22.99 -10.64
C SER A 196 29.98 -23.36 -9.84
N ASN A 197 29.40 -22.38 -9.15
CA ASN A 197 28.15 -22.53 -8.42
C ASN A 197 27.04 -21.82 -9.18
N THR A 198 26.24 -22.58 -9.92
CA THR A 198 25.14 -22.04 -10.72
C THR A 198 23.83 -21.91 -9.92
N GLY A 199 23.81 -22.34 -8.65
CA GLY A 199 22.59 -22.42 -7.85
C GLY A 199 21.55 -23.31 -8.53
N ASN A 200 20.39 -22.73 -8.86
CA ASN A 200 19.31 -23.42 -9.57
C ASN A 200 19.39 -23.31 -11.09
N TYR A 201 20.37 -22.57 -11.64
CA TYR A 201 20.48 -22.33 -13.07
C TYR A 201 21.35 -23.36 -13.78
N GLY A 202 21.09 -23.58 -15.06
CA GLY A 202 21.84 -24.47 -15.93
C GLY A 202 23.24 -23.96 -16.30
N LEU A 203 23.40 -22.64 -16.48
CA LEU A 203 24.67 -21.96 -16.76
C LEU A 203 24.62 -20.52 -16.25
N VAL A 204 25.69 -20.06 -15.61
CA VAL A 204 25.81 -18.69 -15.13
C VAL A 204 27.14 -18.09 -15.58
N TYR A 205 27.05 -16.94 -16.23
CA TYR A 205 28.21 -16.10 -16.55
C TYR A 205 28.26 -14.88 -15.64
N THR A 206 29.47 -14.47 -15.28
CA THR A 206 29.75 -13.24 -14.53
C THR A 206 30.58 -12.30 -15.38
N ASP A 207 30.15 -11.05 -15.47
CA ASP A 207 30.94 -9.95 -16.03
C ASP A 207 31.58 -9.15 -14.90
N ARG A 208 32.87 -9.40 -14.65
CA ARG A 208 33.63 -8.69 -13.62
C ARG A 208 33.98 -7.25 -13.98
N SER A 209 33.74 -6.82 -15.22
CA SER A 209 33.97 -5.44 -15.63
C SER A 209 32.81 -4.51 -15.28
N VAL A 210 31.63 -5.07 -14.98
CA VAL A 210 30.43 -4.31 -14.62
C VAL A 210 30.04 -4.61 -13.18
N GLN A 211 30.25 -3.63 -12.30
CA GLN A 211 29.99 -3.73 -10.87
C GLN A 211 29.24 -2.50 -10.35
N ILE A 212 28.31 -2.73 -9.42
CA ILE A 212 27.65 -1.68 -8.65
C ILE A 212 27.60 -2.07 -7.17
N GLY A 213 28.25 -1.26 -6.33
CA GLY A 213 28.52 -1.65 -4.94
C GLY A 213 29.28 -2.98 -4.87
N GLU A 214 28.72 -3.96 -4.18
CA GLU A 214 29.22 -5.34 -4.05
C GLU A 214 28.62 -6.29 -5.10
N SER A 215 27.67 -5.83 -5.91
CA SER A 215 26.96 -6.67 -6.88
C SER A 215 27.64 -6.66 -8.24
N LEU A 216 27.89 -7.85 -8.76
CA LEU A 216 28.42 -8.09 -10.11
C LEU A 216 27.29 -8.41 -11.08
N LEU A 217 27.51 -8.08 -12.34
CA LEU A 217 26.56 -8.42 -13.39
C LEU A 217 26.64 -9.91 -13.72
N HIS A 218 25.49 -10.56 -13.74
CA HIS A 218 25.35 -11.96 -14.09
C HIS A 218 24.40 -12.17 -15.27
N TYR A 219 24.66 -13.23 -16.03
CA TYR A 219 23.78 -13.75 -17.07
C TYR A 219 23.44 -15.20 -16.73
N TYR A 220 22.15 -15.44 -16.53
CA TYR A 220 21.58 -16.71 -16.10
C TYR A 220 20.90 -17.39 -17.28
N PHE A 221 21.17 -18.68 -17.47
CA PHE A 221 20.58 -19.50 -18.52
C PHE A 221 20.08 -20.83 -17.97
N ASP A 222 18.88 -21.21 -18.41
CA ASP A 222 18.35 -22.57 -18.28
C ASP A 222 18.09 -23.20 -19.64
N PHE A 223 18.00 -24.52 -19.66
CA PHE A 223 17.89 -25.30 -20.88
C PHE A 223 16.83 -26.38 -20.74
N THR A 224 16.09 -26.60 -21.82
CA THR A 224 15.14 -27.71 -21.94
C THR A 224 15.41 -28.40 -23.27
N GLY A 225 15.83 -29.67 -23.21
CA GLY A 225 16.35 -30.36 -24.38
C GLY A 225 17.61 -29.67 -24.93
N GLU A 226 17.61 -29.34 -26.23
CA GLU A 226 18.71 -28.65 -26.92
C GLU A 226 18.41 -27.16 -27.18
N GLN A 227 17.58 -26.53 -26.35
CA GLN A 227 17.20 -25.12 -26.48
C GLN A 227 17.38 -24.38 -25.16
N VAL A 228 17.63 -23.07 -25.25
CA VAL A 228 17.61 -22.17 -24.09
C VAL A 228 16.16 -21.96 -23.69
N SER A 229 15.81 -22.41 -22.49
CA SER A 229 14.46 -22.27 -21.94
C SER A 229 14.31 -21.03 -21.09
N SER A 230 15.38 -20.51 -20.49
CA SER A 230 15.34 -19.22 -19.79
C SER A 230 16.61 -18.42 -20.03
N PHE A 231 16.45 -17.11 -20.10
CA PHE A 231 17.53 -16.16 -20.06
C PHE A 231 17.14 -14.95 -19.21
N LYS A 232 18.01 -14.59 -18.27
CA LYS A 232 17.90 -13.39 -17.45
C LYS A 232 19.28 -12.76 -17.27
N ALA A 233 19.37 -11.44 -17.42
CA ALA A 233 20.57 -10.69 -17.08
C ALA A 233 20.27 -9.68 -15.98
N GLY A 234 21.20 -9.50 -15.06
CA GLY A 234 21.04 -8.49 -14.03
C GLY A 234 21.95 -8.69 -12.83
N PHE A 235 21.66 -7.92 -11.81
CA PHE A 235 22.36 -7.92 -10.54
C PHE A 235 21.53 -8.63 -9.49
N THR A 236 22.18 -9.07 -8.42
CA THR A 236 21.50 -9.64 -7.25
C THR A 236 21.98 -8.95 -5.98
N ALA A 237 21.09 -8.79 -5.01
CA ALA A 237 21.48 -8.26 -3.71
C ALA A 237 22.48 -9.22 -3.03
N PRO A 238 23.54 -8.70 -2.38
CA PRO A 238 24.44 -9.53 -1.57
C PRO A 238 23.68 -10.34 -0.51
N ALA A 239 24.18 -11.54 -0.19
CA ALA A 239 23.52 -12.46 0.75
C ALA A 239 23.27 -11.84 2.14
N TRP A 240 24.16 -10.96 2.61
CA TRP A 240 23.99 -10.24 3.87
C TRP A 240 22.77 -9.34 3.85
N HIS A 241 22.45 -8.72 2.71
CA HIS A 241 21.30 -7.81 2.57
C HIS A 241 20.00 -8.60 2.64
N THR A 242 19.91 -9.69 1.88
CA THR A 242 18.76 -10.60 1.89
C THR A 242 18.52 -11.19 3.29
N THR A 243 19.59 -11.55 3.99
CA THR A 243 19.52 -12.04 5.38
C THR A 243 19.01 -10.96 6.33
N TYR A 244 19.55 -9.74 6.23
CA TYR A 244 19.09 -8.60 7.03
C TYR A 244 17.60 -8.31 6.81
N VAL A 245 17.13 -8.26 5.56
CA VAL A 245 15.72 -8.01 5.24
C VAL A 245 14.84 -9.11 5.80
N LYS A 246 15.24 -10.38 5.66
CA LYS A 246 14.50 -11.51 6.23
C LYS A 246 14.35 -11.41 7.76
N ASP A 247 15.41 -11.06 8.46
CA ASP A 247 15.39 -10.89 9.92
C ASP A 247 14.48 -9.74 10.33
N GLN A 248 14.56 -8.61 9.61
CA GLN A 248 13.68 -7.46 9.83
C GLN A 248 12.22 -7.79 9.56
N THR A 249 11.91 -8.49 8.47
CA THR A 249 10.53 -8.91 8.14
C THR A 249 9.97 -9.87 9.21
N SER A 250 10.77 -10.83 9.70
CA SER A 250 10.34 -11.70 10.80
C SER A 250 10.03 -10.91 12.09
N LEU A 251 10.79 -9.84 12.36
CA LEU A 251 10.50 -8.95 13.48
C LEU A 251 9.25 -8.11 13.23
N ALA A 252 9.04 -7.62 12.01
CA ALA A 252 7.85 -6.89 11.61
C ALA A 252 6.59 -7.74 11.76
N GLU A 253 6.61 -9.01 11.35
CA GLU A 253 5.50 -9.95 11.54
C GLU A 253 5.14 -10.10 13.02
N LYS A 254 6.15 -10.20 13.91
CA LYS A 254 5.93 -10.26 15.36
C LYS A 254 5.33 -8.96 15.89
N PHE A 255 5.82 -7.80 15.45
CA PHE A 255 5.27 -6.51 15.87
C PHE A 255 3.83 -6.33 15.37
N THR A 256 3.54 -6.71 14.13
CA THR A 256 2.19 -6.69 13.59
C THR A 256 1.27 -7.65 14.36
N LEU A 257 1.70 -8.87 14.68
CA LEU A 257 0.86 -9.82 15.41
C LEU A 257 0.63 -9.42 16.88
N PHE A 258 1.71 -9.23 17.63
CA PHE A 258 1.66 -9.00 19.08
C PHE A 258 1.40 -7.54 19.46
N GLY A 259 1.85 -6.59 18.64
CA GLY A 259 1.67 -5.15 18.86
C GLY A 259 0.37 -4.60 18.28
N TYR A 260 -0.09 -5.13 17.14
CA TYR A 260 -1.29 -4.65 16.45
C TYR A 260 -2.45 -5.65 16.46
N GLY A 261 -2.25 -6.88 15.97
CA GLY A 261 -3.31 -7.85 15.72
C GLY A 261 -4.05 -8.27 16.99
N LEU A 262 -3.31 -8.82 17.97
CA LEU A 262 -3.91 -9.25 19.25
C LEU A 262 -4.52 -8.08 20.04
N PRO A 263 -3.85 -6.91 20.19
CA PRO A 263 -4.46 -5.79 20.89
C PRO A 263 -5.67 -5.19 20.17
N THR A 264 -5.68 -5.15 18.83
CA THR A 264 -6.85 -4.69 18.05
C THR A 264 -8.02 -5.65 18.19
N LEU A 265 -7.77 -6.97 18.16
CA LEU A 265 -8.80 -7.97 18.46
C LEU A 265 -9.36 -7.80 19.88
N ALA A 266 -8.49 -7.57 20.88
CA ALA A 266 -8.91 -7.31 22.25
C ALA A 266 -9.77 -6.04 22.36
N LEU A 267 -9.38 -4.95 21.70
CA LEU A 267 -10.21 -3.73 21.60
C LEU A 267 -11.55 -4.04 20.94
N GLY A 268 -11.60 -4.90 19.93
CA GLY A 268 -12.84 -5.32 19.29
C GLY A 268 -13.80 -6.08 20.18
N ILE A 269 -13.28 -7.05 20.93
CA ILE A 269 -14.06 -7.80 21.92
C ILE A 269 -14.58 -6.85 23.00
N LEU A 270 -13.73 -5.93 23.49
CA LEU A 270 -14.15 -4.91 24.43
C LEU A 270 -15.21 -3.98 23.84
N ALA A 271 -15.11 -3.62 22.56
CA ALA A 271 -16.09 -2.78 21.88
C ALA A 271 -17.46 -3.45 21.84
N LEU A 272 -17.50 -4.75 21.53
CA LEU A 272 -18.71 -5.56 21.61
C LEU A 272 -19.29 -5.56 23.02
N ILE A 273 -18.48 -5.88 24.04
CA ILE A 273 -18.93 -5.90 25.45
C ILE A 273 -19.50 -4.54 25.86
N TYR A 274 -18.79 -3.45 25.59
CA TYR A 274 -19.21 -2.10 26.01
C TYR A 274 -20.37 -1.55 25.19
N SER A 275 -20.58 -2.01 23.95
CA SER A 275 -21.81 -1.72 23.20
C SER A 275 -23.06 -2.22 23.95
N ILE A 276 -22.95 -3.37 24.63
CA ILE A 276 -24.01 -3.97 25.43
C ILE A 276 -24.10 -3.29 26.80
N LEU A 277 -22.98 -3.14 27.52
CA LEU A 277 -22.96 -2.54 28.87
C LEU A 277 -23.34 -1.06 28.90
N ARG A 278 -23.21 -0.35 27.77
CA ARG A 278 -23.55 1.07 27.63
C ARG A 278 -24.73 1.30 26.69
N ARG A 279 -25.55 0.27 26.44
CA ARG A 279 -26.72 0.31 25.54
C ARG A 279 -27.70 1.44 25.83
N GLU A 280 -27.84 1.86 27.09
CA GLU A 280 -28.73 2.96 27.50
C GLU A 280 -28.21 4.35 27.08
N HIS A 281 -26.90 4.46 26.83
CA HIS A 281 -26.24 5.71 26.45
C HIS A 281 -25.88 5.77 24.95
N THR A 282 -26.13 4.70 24.20
CA THR A 282 -25.87 4.60 22.76
C THR A 282 -27.11 4.12 22.01
N SER A 283 -27.01 3.89 20.71
CA SER A 283 -28.06 3.24 19.95
C SER A 283 -27.45 2.32 18.90
N PHE A 284 -27.92 1.08 18.83
CA PHE A 284 -27.50 0.09 17.84
C PHE A 284 -27.96 0.42 16.41
N LYS A 285 -28.89 1.38 16.24
CA LYS A 285 -29.16 1.91 14.92
C LYS A 285 -28.01 2.80 14.41
N ARG A 286 -27.16 3.28 15.33
CA ARG A 286 -25.97 4.08 14.99
C ARG A 286 -24.88 3.17 14.48
N GLY A 287 -24.17 3.65 13.46
CA GLY A 287 -23.04 2.93 12.88
C GLY A 287 -23.43 1.95 11.79
N ILE A 288 -24.70 1.56 11.63
CA ILE A 288 -25.15 0.68 10.53
C ILE A 288 -24.71 1.27 9.19
N PHE A 289 -25.08 2.52 8.90
CA PHE A 289 -24.72 3.17 7.63
C PHE A 289 -23.21 3.20 7.38
N LEU A 290 -22.42 3.65 8.36
CA LEU A 290 -20.96 3.76 8.19
C LEU A 290 -20.30 2.38 8.07
N SER A 291 -20.78 1.37 8.78
CA SER A 291 -20.21 0.01 8.74
C SER A 291 -20.62 -0.73 7.47
N SER A 292 -21.85 -0.51 6.98
CA SER A 292 -22.28 -1.00 5.67
C SER A 292 -21.52 -0.33 4.53
N ALA A 293 -21.32 1.00 4.58
CA ALA A 293 -20.50 1.70 3.60
C ALA A 293 -19.05 1.18 3.62
N TYR A 294 -18.47 1.01 4.81
CA TYR A 294 -17.15 0.40 4.98
C TYR A 294 -17.08 -1.01 4.38
N PHE A 295 -18.08 -1.87 4.63
CA PHE A 295 -18.12 -3.22 4.06
C PHE A 295 -18.17 -3.19 2.53
N VAL A 296 -19.02 -2.34 1.94
CA VAL A 296 -19.12 -2.21 0.49
C VAL A 296 -17.80 -1.73 -0.11
N ILE A 297 -17.17 -0.72 0.50
CA ILE A 297 -15.87 -0.21 0.05
C ILE A 297 -14.80 -1.29 0.17
N MET A 298 -14.75 -2.05 1.28
CA MET A 298 -13.83 -3.19 1.44
C MET A 298 -14.00 -4.20 0.31
N MET A 299 -15.24 -4.58 -0.01
CA MET A 299 -15.52 -5.54 -1.10
C MET A 299 -15.08 -5.00 -2.47
N ILE A 300 -15.30 -3.71 -2.73
CA ILE A 300 -14.81 -3.04 -3.95
C ILE A 300 -13.27 -3.07 -3.99
N SER A 301 -12.60 -2.76 -2.89
CA SER A 301 -11.14 -2.76 -2.78
C SER A 301 -10.57 -4.18 -2.97
N THR A 302 -11.16 -5.19 -2.33
CA THR A 302 -10.78 -6.59 -2.53
C THR A 302 -10.91 -6.98 -3.99
N TYR A 303 -12.04 -6.68 -4.63
CA TYR A 303 -12.24 -6.95 -6.04
C TYR A 303 -11.22 -6.24 -6.93
N ASN A 304 -10.83 -5.01 -6.56
CA ASN A 304 -9.83 -4.23 -7.29
C ASN A 304 -8.41 -4.79 -7.18
N MET A 305 -8.12 -5.55 -6.12
CA MET A 305 -6.83 -6.21 -5.88
C MET A 305 -6.75 -7.63 -6.46
N LEU A 306 -7.89 -8.23 -6.85
CA LEU A 306 -7.89 -9.56 -7.46
C LEU A 306 -7.32 -9.47 -8.89
N PRO A 307 -6.37 -10.36 -9.26
CA PRO A 307 -5.87 -10.44 -10.63
C PRO A 307 -7.01 -10.69 -11.62
N GLU A 308 -6.92 -10.12 -12.82
CA GLU A 308 -7.96 -10.27 -13.86
C GLU A 308 -8.06 -11.72 -14.39
N SER A 309 -7.02 -12.53 -14.19
CA SER A 309 -6.97 -13.94 -14.58
C SER A 309 -7.41 -14.86 -13.44
N SER A 310 -8.72 -15.01 -13.23
CA SER A 310 -9.25 -16.22 -12.60
C SER A 310 -9.40 -17.27 -13.68
N GLY A 311 -8.62 -18.36 -13.61
CA GLY A 311 -8.52 -19.37 -14.66
C GLY A 311 -9.86 -19.98 -15.04
N GLU A 312 -9.97 -20.50 -16.26
CA GLU A 312 -11.21 -21.10 -16.77
C GLU A 312 -11.48 -22.50 -16.21
N GLY A 313 -10.53 -23.08 -15.47
CA GLY A 313 -10.65 -24.40 -14.84
C GLY A 313 -11.60 -24.44 -13.63
N LEU A 314 -12.21 -25.60 -13.39
CA LEU A 314 -13.10 -25.82 -12.25
C LEU A 314 -12.40 -25.58 -10.90
N GLU A 315 -11.14 -26.00 -10.77
CA GLU A 315 -10.32 -25.78 -9.57
C GLU A 315 -10.08 -24.28 -9.33
N ALA A 316 -9.67 -23.54 -10.35
CA ALA A 316 -9.52 -22.07 -10.31
C ALA A 316 -10.80 -21.35 -9.89
N GLN A 317 -11.94 -21.80 -10.42
CA GLN A 317 -13.25 -21.26 -10.03
C GLN A 317 -13.56 -21.56 -8.57
N ILE A 318 -13.31 -22.80 -8.10
CA ILE A 318 -13.49 -23.18 -6.69
C ILE A 318 -12.58 -22.37 -5.78
N THR A 319 -11.29 -22.27 -6.08
CA THR A 319 -10.30 -21.49 -5.32
C THR A 319 -10.68 -20.01 -5.28
N SER A 320 -11.08 -19.43 -6.41
CA SER A 320 -11.53 -18.05 -6.48
C SER A 320 -12.78 -17.80 -5.63
N VAL A 321 -13.75 -18.74 -5.64
CA VAL A 321 -14.94 -18.67 -4.80
C VAL A 321 -14.59 -18.79 -3.32
N ILE A 322 -13.71 -19.72 -2.94
CA ILE A 322 -13.25 -19.89 -1.56
C ILE A 322 -12.54 -18.61 -1.08
N MET A 323 -11.61 -18.08 -1.87
CA MET A 323 -10.90 -16.85 -1.53
C MET A 323 -11.84 -15.65 -1.43
N PHE A 324 -12.82 -15.54 -2.35
CA PHE A 324 -13.86 -14.52 -2.27
C PHE A 324 -14.68 -14.64 -0.98
N ILE A 325 -15.08 -15.85 -0.59
CA ILE A 325 -15.80 -16.10 0.68
C ILE A 325 -14.92 -15.70 1.87
N ILE A 326 -13.64 -16.08 1.89
CA ILE A 326 -12.69 -15.69 2.95
C ILE A 326 -12.58 -14.17 3.05
N TYR A 327 -12.39 -13.47 1.93
CA TYR A 327 -12.32 -12.01 1.93
C TYR A 327 -13.63 -11.34 2.32
N ALA A 328 -14.78 -11.91 1.94
CA ALA A 328 -16.08 -11.42 2.35
C ALA A 328 -16.30 -11.59 3.86
N LEU A 329 -15.93 -12.73 4.42
CA LEU A 329 -15.97 -12.99 5.87
C LEU A 329 -15.02 -12.08 6.64
N TYR A 330 -13.80 -11.87 6.12
CA TYR A 330 -12.84 -10.93 6.69
C TYR A 330 -13.38 -9.49 6.66
N SER A 331 -13.94 -9.06 5.53
CA SER A 331 -14.56 -7.74 5.38
C SER A 331 -15.75 -7.55 6.33
N LEU A 332 -16.55 -8.61 6.52
CA LEU A 332 -17.66 -8.61 7.48
C LEU A 332 -17.16 -8.52 8.92
N LEU A 333 -16.08 -9.23 9.26
CA LEU A 333 -15.45 -9.16 10.58
C LEU A 333 -14.93 -7.72 10.85
N MET A 334 -14.20 -7.13 9.91
CA MET A 334 -13.68 -5.76 10.06
C MET A 334 -14.80 -4.71 10.13
N SER A 335 -15.86 -4.87 9.32
CA SER A 335 -17.07 -4.03 9.40
C SER A 335 -17.79 -4.18 10.74
N SER A 336 -17.86 -5.39 11.29
CA SER A 336 -18.44 -5.65 12.61
C SER A 336 -17.61 -5.01 13.72
N LEU A 337 -16.29 -5.11 13.63
CA LEU A 337 -15.35 -4.46 14.54
C LEU A 337 -15.55 -2.94 14.56
N LEU A 338 -15.64 -2.32 13.38
CA LEU A 338 -15.97 -0.90 13.22
C LEU A 338 -17.34 -0.58 13.86
N TYR A 339 -18.36 -1.36 13.54
CA TYR A 339 -19.72 -1.16 14.06
C TYR A 339 -19.75 -1.14 15.58
N PHE A 340 -19.19 -2.15 16.23
CA PHE A 340 -19.16 -2.21 17.69
C PHE A 340 -18.26 -1.13 18.30
N SER A 341 -17.19 -0.72 17.63
CA SER A 341 -16.36 0.41 18.07
C SER A 341 -17.15 1.72 18.04
N LEU A 342 -17.97 1.94 17.01
CA LEU A 342 -18.86 3.11 16.93
C LEU A 342 -19.94 3.09 18.02
N VAL A 343 -20.62 1.95 18.22
CA VAL A 343 -21.70 1.84 19.22
C VAL A 343 -21.16 1.93 20.64
N GLY A 344 -20.09 1.16 20.95
CA GLY A 344 -19.44 1.13 22.25
C GLY A 344 -18.74 2.45 22.59
N GLY A 345 -18.05 3.06 21.61
CA GLY A 345 -17.37 4.34 21.76
C GLY A 345 -18.35 5.48 22.09
N ASP A 346 -19.48 5.56 21.38
CA ASP A 346 -20.53 6.54 21.68
C ASP A 346 -21.08 6.39 23.11
N GLY A 347 -21.36 5.15 23.52
CA GLY A 347 -21.86 4.86 24.87
C GLY A 347 -20.86 5.22 25.96
N LEU A 348 -19.57 4.95 25.74
CA LEU A 348 -18.49 5.28 26.67
C LEU A 348 -18.31 6.79 26.82
N TRP A 349 -18.20 7.53 25.71
CA TRP A 349 -18.02 8.99 25.75
C TRP A 349 -19.18 9.71 26.44
N LYS A 350 -20.42 9.27 26.19
CA LYS A 350 -21.58 9.89 26.82
C LYS A 350 -21.70 9.56 28.30
N LYS A 351 -21.43 8.30 28.68
CA LYS A 351 -21.57 7.85 30.08
C LYS A 351 -20.44 8.34 30.97
N GLU A 352 -19.20 8.12 30.54
CA GLU A 352 -18.02 8.32 31.39
C GLU A 352 -17.52 9.77 31.33
N GLU A 353 -17.67 10.44 30.19
CA GLU A 353 -17.09 11.76 29.96
C GLU A 353 -18.15 12.86 29.79
N GLY A 354 -19.43 12.52 29.62
CA GLY A 354 -20.50 13.48 29.36
C GLY A 354 -20.35 14.24 28.04
N MET A 355 -19.57 13.69 27.09
CA MET A 355 -19.25 14.33 25.82
C MET A 355 -19.96 13.66 24.64
N ASN A 356 -20.19 14.44 23.58
CA ASN A 356 -20.66 14.00 22.26
C ASN A 356 -19.56 14.24 21.21
N PRO A 357 -18.62 13.29 21.00
CA PRO A 357 -17.57 13.42 19.99
C PRO A 357 -18.07 13.18 18.58
N TRP A 358 -19.21 12.47 18.44
CA TRP A 358 -19.79 12.05 17.18
C TRP A 358 -21.26 12.50 17.09
N PRO A 359 -21.51 13.77 16.73
CA PRO A 359 -22.85 14.29 16.52
C PRO A 359 -23.59 13.58 15.37
N ARG A 360 -24.94 13.60 15.39
CA ARG A 360 -25.78 12.97 14.36
C ARG A 360 -26.55 13.97 13.48
N ALA A 361 -26.91 13.49 12.29
CA ALA A 361 -27.92 14.13 11.44
C ALA A 361 -29.20 14.41 12.25
N LYS A 362 -29.80 15.58 12.05
CA LYS A 362 -30.93 16.16 12.81
C LYS A 362 -30.59 16.81 14.16
N GLU A 363 -29.34 16.75 14.65
CA GLU A 363 -28.94 17.65 15.75
C GLU A 363 -28.87 19.11 15.24
N PRO A 364 -29.35 20.10 15.99
CA PRO A 364 -29.25 21.51 15.60
C PRO A 364 -27.79 21.92 15.34
N GLY A 365 -27.55 22.48 14.15
CA GLY A 365 -26.21 22.89 13.72
C GLY A 365 -25.35 21.79 13.09
N TYR A 366 -25.84 20.56 12.92
CA TYR A 366 -25.06 19.42 12.41
C TYR A 366 -24.39 19.68 11.06
N GLY A 367 -25.12 20.18 10.05
CA GLY A 367 -24.53 20.42 8.74
C GLY A 367 -23.37 21.42 8.80
N LYS A 368 -23.53 22.52 9.55
CA LYS A 368 -22.46 23.51 9.74
C LYS A 368 -21.27 22.91 10.49
N TYR A 369 -21.53 22.10 11.51
CA TYR A 369 -20.49 21.38 12.24
C TYR A 369 -19.67 20.47 11.32
N VAL A 370 -20.31 19.75 10.40
CA VAL A 370 -19.62 18.90 9.40
C VAL A 370 -18.78 19.74 8.45
N LEU A 371 -19.34 20.84 7.92
CA LEU A 371 -18.60 21.75 7.02
C LEU A 371 -17.39 22.39 7.71
N ASP A 372 -17.51 22.79 8.97
CA ASP A 372 -16.39 23.36 9.72
C ASP A 372 -15.37 22.26 10.11
N SER A 373 -15.83 21.01 10.29
CA SER A 373 -14.96 19.85 10.57
C SER A 373 -14.09 19.46 9.36
N ILE A 374 -14.62 19.50 8.13
CA ILE A 374 -13.78 19.24 6.94
C ILE A 374 -12.75 20.34 6.70
N ARG A 375 -13.08 21.61 7.01
CA ARG A 375 -12.10 22.71 6.97
C ARG A 375 -10.96 22.48 7.94
N ALA A 376 -11.29 22.07 9.18
CA ALA A 376 -10.28 21.64 10.14
C ALA A 376 -9.49 20.43 9.60
N GLY A 377 -10.18 19.49 8.95
CA GLY A 377 -9.62 18.32 8.28
C GLY A 377 -8.48 18.67 7.33
N TYR A 378 -8.70 19.56 6.36
CA TYR A 378 -7.65 19.98 5.42
C TYR A 378 -6.47 20.66 6.11
N VAL A 379 -6.74 21.59 7.04
CA VAL A 379 -5.66 22.31 7.73
C VAL A 379 -4.80 21.35 8.54
N TRP A 380 -5.41 20.39 9.24
CA TRP A 380 -4.67 19.36 9.97
C TRP A 380 -3.98 18.36 9.06
N ALA A 381 -4.60 17.95 7.96
CA ALA A 381 -3.95 17.10 6.97
C ALA A 381 -2.66 17.75 6.45
N PHE A 382 -2.65 19.05 6.18
CA PHE A 382 -1.44 19.76 5.77
C PHE A 382 -0.37 19.82 6.88
N VAL A 383 -0.79 20.00 8.14
CA VAL A 383 0.14 19.88 9.28
C VAL A 383 0.73 18.47 9.32
N LEU A 384 -0.10 17.42 9.19
CA LEU A 384 0.31 16.02 9.24
C LEU A 384 1.28 15.69 8.10
N LEU A 385 1.03 16.15 6.87
CA LEU A 385 1.95 15.99 5.73
C LEU A 385 3.33 16.62 6.02
N GLY A 386 3.34 17.82 6.61
CA GLY A 386 4.58 18.49 7.01
C GLY A 386 5.33 17.73 8.11
N VAL A 387 4.62 17.26 9.13
CA VAL A 387 5.20 16.48 10.22
C VAL A 387 5.72 15.14 9.72
N GLN A 388 4.98 14.44 8.86
CA GLN A 388 5.43 13.19 8.23
C GLN A 388 6.72 13.43 7.45
N THR A 389 6.75 14.48 6.63
CA THR A 389 7.94 14.86 5.84
C THR A 389 9.15 15.13 6.73
N LEU A 390 8.96 15.90 7.81
CA LEU A 390 10.04 16.19 8.76
C LEU A 390 10.52 14.92 9.48
N MET A 391 9.60 14.06 9.93
CA MET A 391 9.95 12.80 10.58
C MET A 391 10.72 11.89 9.65
N PHE A 392 10.33 11.79 8.37
CA PHE A 392 11.06 11.02 7.38
C PHE A 392 12.51 11.52 7.22
N ILE A 393 12.71 12.84 7.10
CA ILE A 393 14.06 13.45 7.03
C ILE A 393 14.86 13.14 8.29
N VAL A 394 14.28 13.34 9.48
CA VAL A 394 14.96 13.07 10.76
C VAL A 394 15.35 11.60 10.89
N LEU A 395 14.47 10.67 10.52
CA LEU A 395 14.74 9.23 10.60
C LEU A 395 15.74 8.78 9.53
N SER A 396 15.78 9.41 8.36
CA SER A 396 16.83 9.19 7.36
C SER A 396 18.20 9.65 7.86
N LEU A 397 18.27 10.78 8.59
CA LEU A 397 19.52 11.28 9.16
C LEU A 397 19.99 10.51 10.40
N THR A 398 19.05 9.94 11.18
CA THR A 398 19.36 9.31 12.48
C THR A 398 19.44 7.79 12.41
N LEU A 399 18.44 7.13 11.81
CA LEU A 399 18.37 5.68 11.66
C LEU A 399 18.89 5.19 10.31
N GLN A 400 19.25 6.11 9.41
CA GLN A 400 19.60 5.78 8.02
C GLN A 400 18.52 4.91 7.38
N ASN A 401 17.25 5.30 7.61
CA ASN A 401 16.14 4.53 7.09
C ASN A 401 16.16 4.54 5.56
N TRP A 402 15.69 3.44 4.99
CA TRP A 402 15.61 3.22 3.56
C TRP A 402 14.35 2.41 3.25
N SER A 403 13.88 2.47 2.02
CA SER A 403 12.69 1.76 1.55
C SER A 403 12.99 0.94 0.32
N THR A 404 12.16 -0.06 0.08
CA THR A 404 12.15 -0.82 -1.17
C THR A 404 10.75 -0.90 -1.79
N THR A 405 10.69 -1.36 -3.03
CA THR A 405 9.49 -1.54 -3.82
C THR A 405 8.70 -2.79 -3.39
N ASP A 406 7.40 -2.81 -3.68
CA ASP A 406 6.52 -3.95 -3.43
C ASP A 406 5.47 -4.05 -4.54
N ALA A 407 5.59 -5.09 -5.37
CA ALA A 407 4.68 -5.34 -6.48
C ALA A 407 3.25 -5.64 -6.02
N THR A 408 3.06 -6.21 -4.82
CA THR A 408 1.74 -6.63 -4.32
C THR A 408 0.84 -5.45 -3.96
N GLN A 409 1.43 -4.29 -3.68
CA GLN A 409 0.73 -3.05 -3.30
C GLN A 409 0.77 -2.00 -4.42
N SER A 410 1.33 -2.33 -5.58
CA SER A 410 1.50 -1.37 -6.68
C SER A 410 0.18 -1.05 -7.38
N PRO A 411 -0.12 0.24 -7.66
CA PRO A 411 -1.30 0.62 -8.43
C PRO A 411 -1.26 0.07 -9.86
N TYR A 412 -0.09 -0.27 -10.40
CA TYR A 412 0.04 -0.91 -11.71
C TYR A 412 -0.55 -2.34 -11.73
N ASN A 413 -0.67 -2.99 -10.58
CA ASN A 413 -1.28 -4.32 -10.46
C ASN A 413 -2.77 -4.29 -10.07
N MET A 414 -3.31 -3.11 -9.72
CA MET A 414 -4.74 -2.97 -9.49
C MET A 414 -5.51 -3.08 -10.80
N ARG A 415 -6.69 -3.68 -10.75
CA ARG A 415 -7.60 -3.75 -11.90
C ARG A 415 -7.98 -2.36 -12.39
N TYR A 416 -8.28 -1.48 -11.44
CA TYR A 416 -8.57 -0.08 -11.65
C TYR A 416 -7.71 0.76 -10.70
N ALA A 417 -6.57 1.25 -11.18
CA ALA A 417 -5.69 2.11 -10.40
C ALA A 417 -6.43 3.33 -9.82
N TRP A 418 -7.37 3.91 -10.57
CA TRP A 418 -8.19 5.05 -10.14
C TRP A 418 -9.06 4.78 -8.90
N LEU A 419 -9.28 3.52 -8.50
CA LEU A 419 -9.96 3.17 -7.24
C LEU A 419 -9.05 3.20 -6.02
N LEU A 420 -7.71 3.27 -6.16
CA LEU A 420 -6.75 3.30 -5.05
C LEU A 420 -7.17 4.24 -3.91
N PRO A 421 -7.57 5.51 -4.15
CA PRO A 421 -7.85 6.46 -3.07
C PRO A 421 -9.11 6.14 -2.26
N ILE A 422 -9.94 5.17 -2.68
CA ILE A 422 -11.09 4.75 -1.87
C ILE A 422 -10.65 4.13 -0.53
N VAL A 423 -9.43 3.58 -0.48
CA VAL A 423 -8.83 2.99 0.72
C VAL A 423 -8.59 4.03 1.82
N ALA A 424 -8.37 5.31 1.45
CA ALA A 424 -8.29 6.42 2.40
C ALA A 424 -9.53 6.50 3.32
N TRP A 425 -10.70 6.17 2.79
CA TRP A 425 -11.95 6.16 3.56
C TRP A 425 -12.05 4.96 4.48
N LEU A 426 -11.49 3.81 4.09
CA LEU A 426 -11.41 2.63 4.95
C LEU A 426 -10.51 2.91 6.15
N ALA A 427 -9.31 3.44 5.92
CA ALA A 427 -8.36 3.78 6.97
C ALA A 427 -8.94 4.85 7.90
N GLY A 428 -9.29 6.02 7.36
CA GLY A 428 -9.78 7.13 8.18
C GLY A 428 -11.07 6.86 8.95
N LEU A 429 -11.95 5.97 8.46
CA LEU A 429 -13.17 5.58 9.18
C LEU A 429 -12.90 4.52 10.24
N SER A 430 -12.19 3.45 9.89
CA SER A 430 -11.98 2.32 10.80
C SER A 430 -10.99 2.63 11.91
N GLU A 431 -9.85 3.21 11.57
CA GLU A 431 -8.76 3.43 12.51
C GLU A 431 -9.13 4.52 13.53
N GLU A 432 -9.79 5.59 13.09
CA GLU A 432 -10.26 6.62 14.00
C GLU A 432 -11.42 6.13 14.89
N ALA A 433 -12.25 5.21 14.41
CA ALA A 433 -13.30 4.61 15.22
C ALA A 433 -12.74 3.65 16.28
N ILE A 434 -11.80 2.79 15.90
CA ILE A 434 -11.22 1.77 16.77
C ILE A 434 -10.27 2.40 17.78
N TYR A 435 -9.27 3.15 17.32
CA TYR A 435 -8.18 3.62 18.18
C TYR A 435 -8.53 4.89 18.95
N ARG A 436 -9.22 5.85 18.31
CA ARG A 436 -9.49 7.16 18.94
C ARG A 436 -10.87 7.17 19.59
N PHE A 437 -11.91 6.87 18.84
CA PHE A 437 -13.28 6.99 19.33
C PHE A 437 -13.61 5.94 20.39
N PHE A 438 -13.27 4.66 20.16
CA PHE A 438 -13.47 3.60 21.15
C PHE A 438 -12.27 3.41 22.08
N GLY A 439 -11.06 3.31 21.53
CA GLY A 439 -9.86 2.93 22.28
C GLY A 439 -9.48 3.92 23.38
N ILE A 440 -9.49 5.23 23.10
CA ILE A 440 -9.10 6.24 24.09
C ILE A 440 -9.98 6.19 25.36
N PRO A 441 -11.32 6.33 25.31
CA PRO A 441 -12.11 6.31 26.53
C PRO A 441 -12.04 4.96 27.24
N MET A 442 -11.92 3.85 26.50
CA MET A 442 -11.78 2.52 27.07
C MET A 442 -10.48 2.38 27.87
N LEU A 443 -9.34 2.72 27.28
CA LEU A 443 -8.06 2.65 27.98
C LEU A 443 -7.91 3.74 29.04
N LYS A 444 -8.52 4.91 28.86
CA LYS A 444 -8.57 5.95 29.90
C LYS A 444 -9.30 5.44 31.14
N LYS A 445 -10.36 4.63 30.98
CA LYS A 445 -11.05 4.00 32.11
C LYS A 445 -10.15 3.06 32.90
N VAL A 446 -9.25 2.35 32.22
CA VAL A 446 -8.30 1.39 32.83
C VAL A 446 -7.11 2.12 33.48
N PHE A 447 -6.43 2.98 32.73
CA PHE A 447 -5.19 3.62 33.15
C PHE A 447 -5.38 4.98 33.85
N ARG A 448 -6.61 5.50 33.86
CA ARG A 448 -6.99 6.81 34.46
C ARG A 448 -6.19 8.01 33.92
N SER A 449 -5.57 7.86 32.75
CA SER A 449 -4.78 8.89 32.10
C SER A 449 -5.12 8.98 30.62
N THR A 450 -5.54 10.16 30.18
CA THR A 450 -5.85 10.44 28.77
C THR A 450 -4.60 10.31 27.90
N PHE A 451 -3.45 10.78 28.40
CA PHE A 451 -2.19 10.70 27.66
C PHE A 451 -1.76 9.24 27.44
N ILE A 452 -1.78 8.42 28.50
CA ILE A 452 -1.42 6.99 28.40
C ILE A 452 -2.39 6.27 27.44
N ALA A 453 -3.69 6.57 27.52
CA ALA A 453 -4.67 6.01 26.59
C ALA A 453 -4.38 6.36 25.12
N CYS A 454 -4.04 7.63 24.84
CA CYS A 454 -3.67 8.08 23.50
C CYS A 454 -2.37 7.41 23.03
N LEU A 455 -1.37 7.29 23.91
CA LEU A 455 -0.09 6.67 23.59
C LEU A 455 -0.26 5.18 23.27
N ILE A 456 -0.97 4.42 24.10
CA ILE A 456 -1.16 2.97 23.87
C ILE A 456 -1.96 2.72 22.59
N THR A 457 -3.08 3.42 22.39
CA THR A 457 -3.88 3.25 21.16
C THR A 457 -3.11 3.62 19.91
N THR A 458 -2.28 4.67 20.00
CA THR A 458 -1.38 5.08 18.92
C THR A 458 -0.29 4.03 18.64
N LEU A 459 0.34 3.47 19.68
CA LEU A 459 1.36 2.43 19.50
C LEU A 459 0.78 1.16 18.87
N VAL A 460 -0.40 0.73 19.33
CA VAL A 460 -1.11 -0.42 18.73
C VAL A 460 -1.33 -0.19 17.25
N TRP A 461 -1.86 0.99 16.87
CA TRP A 461 -2.05 1.37 15.47
C TRP A 461 -0.72 1.41 14.69
N ALA A 462 0.32 2.02 15.26
CA ALA A 462 1.62 2.17 14.63
C ALA A 462 2.31 0.82 14.34
N PHE A 463 2.14 -0.18 15.21
CA PHE A 463 2.65 -1.54 14.96
C PHE A 463 1.94 -2.27 13.81
N GLY A 464 0.74 -1.80 13.39
CA GLY A 464 0.04 -2.35 12.22
C GLY A 464 0.72 -2.03 10.90
N HIS A 465 1.69 -1.11 10.90
CA HIS A 465 2.35 -0.57 9.71
C HIS A 465 3.81 -1.05 9.58
N THR A 466 4.23 -2.02 10.38
CA THR A 466 5.63 -2.52 10.36
C THR A 466 5.94 -3.40 9.15
N LEU A 467 4.92 -3.91 8.44
CA LEU A 467 5.08 -4.70 7.22
C LEU A 467 5.27 -3.86 5.96
N TYR A 468 5.21 -2.53 6.06
CA TYR A 468 5.64 -1.69 4.96
C TYR A 468 7.14 -1.87 4.70
N PRO A 469 7.58 -1.87 3.43
CA PRO A 469 8.96 -2.16 3.03
C PRO A 469 9.92 -1.01 3.36
N ILE A 470 10.03 -0.66 4.64
CA ILE A 470 10.83 0.44 5.17
C ILE A 470 11.63 -0.07 6.37
N TYR A 471 12.95 0.09 6.28
CA TYR A 471 13.90 -0.50 7.20
C TYR A 471 14.79 0.58 7.83
N PRO A 472 15.23 0.40 9.10
CA PRO A 472 14.82 -0.67 10.01
C PRO A 472 13.33 -0.56 10.36
N ILE A 473 12.70 -1.71 10.68
CA ILE A 473 11.24 -1.80 10.89
C ILE A 473 10.73 -0.95 12.06
N SER A 474 11.64 -0.52 12.94
CA SER A 474 11.34 0.40 14.05
C SER A 474 11.09 1.84 13.61
N SER A 475 11.58 2.24 12.43
CA SER A 475 11.43 3.61 11.91
C SER A 475 9.96 4.02 11.78
N ARG A 476 9.12 3.14 11.21
CA ARG A 476 7.71 3.43 10.98
C ARG A 476 6.91 3.57 12.28
N PRO A 477 7.02 2.68 13.29
CA PRO A 477 6.38 2.90 14.58
C PRO A 477 6.79 4.20 15.29
N ILE A 478 8.06 4.62 15.18
CA ILE A 478 8.54 5.87 15.77
C ILE A 478 7.86 7.07 15.10
N GLU A 479 7.85 7.10 13.76
CA GLU A 479 7.16 8.12 12.96
C GLU A 479 5.66 8.19 13.29
N LEU A 480 4.98 7.05 13.20
CA LEU A 480 3.54 6.95 13.40
C LEU A 480 3.13 7.18 14.85
N THR A 481 4.04 7.04 15.82
CA THR A 481 3.74 7.46 17.19
C THR A 481 3.49 8.96 17.28
N VAL A 482 4.30 9.77 16.58
CA VAL A 482 4.11 11.24 16.55
C VAL A 482 2.82 11.60 15.82
N ILE A 483 2.60 11.02 14.64
CA ILE A 483 1.41 11.24 13.82
C ILE A 483 0.13 10.78 14.54
N GLY A 484 0.14 9.61 15.17
CA GLY A 484 -1.01 9.07 15.86
C GLY A 484 -1.37 9.83 17.14
N LEU A 485 -0.39 10.42 17.82
CA LEU A 485 -0.64 11.35 18.91
C LEU A 485 -1.25 12.67 18.41
N LEU A 486 -0.87 13.15 17.21
CA LEU A 486 -1.54 14.28 16.56
C LEU A 486 -2.99 13.94 16.19
N PHE A 487 -3.27 12.75 15.64
CA PHE A 487 -4.65 12.30 15.43
C PHE A 487 -5.44 12.26 16.75
N SER A 488 -4.83 11.74 17.82
CA SER A 488 -5.45 11.76 19.16
C SER A 488 -5.72 13.18 19.64
N TYR A 489 -4.80 14.13 19.41
CA TYR A 489 -5.01 15.54 19.72
C TYR A 489 -6.17 16.14 18.91
N ILE A 490 -6.21 15.89 17.60
CA ILE A 490 -7.28 16.37 16.70
C ILE A 490 -8.63 15.82 17.17
N PHE A 491 -8.70 14.52 17.45
CA PHE A 491 -9.91 13.87 17.97
C PHE A 491 -10.37 14.51 19.29
N LEU A 492 -9.46 14.65 20.27
CA LEU A 492 -9.79 15.22 21.57
C LEU A 492 -10.25 16.69 21.47
N ARG A 493 -9.65 17.45 20.55
CA ARG A 493 -9.92 18.88 20.35
C ARG A 493 -11.18 19.13 19.51
N TYR A 494 -11.32 18.46 18.37
CA TYR A 494 -12.31 18.74 17.31
C TYR A 494 -13.38 17.65 17.13
N GLY A 495 -13.23 16.47 17.75
CA GLY A 495 -14.18 15.36 17.68
C GLY A 495 -13.97 14.42 16.49
N PHE A 496 -14.82 13.38 16.43
CA PHE A 496 -14.68 12.25 15.51
C PHE A 496 -14.68 12.65 14.03
N ILE A 497 -15.64 13.49 13.61
CA ILE A 497 -15.80 13.89 12.21
C ILE A 497 -14.56 14.64 11.69
N ALA A 498 -13.96 15.50 12.53
CA ALA A 498 -12.79 16.28 12.14
C ALA A 498 -11.53 15.43 12.04
N VAL A 499 -11.29 14.50 12.98
CA VAL A 499 -10.12 13.61 12.89
C VAL A 499 -10.25 12.63 11.71
N MET A 500 -11.44 12.07 11.50
CA MET A 500 -11.74 11.20 10.36
C MET A 500 -11.45 11.93 9.05
N PHE A 501 -11.96 13.16 8.87
CA PHE A 501 -11.64 13.92 7.66
C PHE A 501 -10.17 14.33 7.56
N SER A 502 -9.49 14.62 8.68
CA SER A 502 -8.05 14.90 8.65
C SER A 502 -7.28 13.70 8.10
N HIS A 503 -7.62 12.50 8.56
CA HIS A 503 -7.03 11.24 8.12
C HIS A 503 -7.35 10.96 6.65
N VAL A 504 -8.64 10.98 6.28
CA VAL A 504 -9.08 10.73 4.90
C VAL A 504 -8.43 11.70 3.92
N VAL A 505 -8.35 13.00 4.24
CA VAL A 505 -7.72 14.00 3.36
C VAL A 505 -6.22 13.76 3.25
N PHE A 506 -5.55 13.45 4.36
CA PHE A 506 -4.13 13.13 4.38
C PHE A 506 -3.80 11.96 3.43
N ASP A 507 -4.52 10.85 3.55
CA ASP A 507 -4.34 9.69 2.67
C ASP A 507 -4.75 9.98 1.23
N SER A 508 -5.84 10.71 1.02
CA SER A 508 -6.31 11.07 -0.32
C SER A 508 -5.30 11.92 -1.08
N ILE A 509 -4.52 12.76 -0.37
CA ILE A 509 -3.42 13.52 -0.97
C ILE A 509 -2.27 12.60 -1.37
N LEU A 510 -1.85 11.70 -0.49
CA LEU A 510 -0.75 10.78 -0.78
C LEU A 510 -1.10 9.81 -1.92
N MET A 511 -2.25 9.16 -1.84
CA MET A 511 -2.74 8.24 -2.88
C MET A 511 -3.09 8.96 -4.18
N GLY A 512 -3.67 10.17 -4.09
CA GLY A 512 -3.96 11.00 -5.25
C GLY A 512 -2.69 11.44 -5.98
N ALA A 513 -1.63 11.79 -5.25
CA ALA A 513 -0.32 12.10 -5.83
C ALA A 513 0.27 10.88 -6.56
N THR A 514 0.19 9.68 -5.97
CA THR A 514 0.62 8.44 -6.64
C THR A 514 -0.06 8.25 -8.00
N LEU A 515 -1.39 8.47 -8.09
CA LEU A 515 -2.11 8.36 -9.36
C LEU A 515 -1.71 9.44 -10.38
N ILE A 516 -1.49 10.67 -9.91
CA ILE A 516 -1.04 11.77 -10.77
C ILE A 516 0.33 11.44 -11.39
N PHE A 517 1.22 10.81 -10.63
CA PHE A 517 2.55 10.42 -11.12
C PHE A 517 2.56 9.24 -12.09
N MET A 518 1.45 8.50 -12.22
CA MET A 518 1.29 7.51 -13.29
C MET A 518 1.07 8.16 -14.67
N LYS A 519 0.81 9.47 -14.73
CA LYS A 519 0.67 10.30 -15.94
C LYS A 519 -0.47 9.96 -16.91
N GLU A 520 -1.12 8.81 -16.79
CA GLU A 520 -2.33 8.49 -17.55
C GLU A 520 -3.46 9.47 -17.20
N SER A 521 -4.18 9.98 -18.22
CA SER A 521 -5.20 11.02 -18.04
C SER A 521 -6.31 10.63 -17.06
N VAL A 522 -6.74 9.37 -17.09
CA VAL A 522 -7.73 8.82 -16.14
C VAL A 522 -7.22 8.85 -14.70
N ASN A 523 -5.94 8.49 -14.47
CA ASN A 523 -5.34 8.44 -13.15
C ASN A 523 -5.07 9.85 -12.61
N VAL A 524 -4.62 10.78 -13.47
CA VAL A 524 -4.47 12.20 -13.10
C VAL A 524 -5.82 12.80 -12.69
N GLY A 525 -6.88 12.58 -13.48
CA GLY A 525 -8.23 13.05 -13.14
C GLY A 525 -8.74 12.44 -11.84
N ALA A 526 -8.54 11.13 -11.64
CA ALA A 526 -8.93 10.44 -10.43
C ALA A 526 -8.16 10.92 -9.19
N GLY A 527 -6.86 11.20 -9.30
CA GLY A 527 -6.05 11.74 -8.21
C GLY A 527 -6.50 13.14 -7.78
N ILE A 528 -6.79 14.03 -8.72
CA ILE A 528 -7.34 15.36 -8.43
C ILE A 528 -8.72 15.22 -7.77
N PHE A 529 -9.58 14.36 -8.31
CA PHE A 529 -10.90 14.12 -7.75
C PHE A 529 -10.80 13.59 -6.31
N ALA A 530 -9.92 12.63 -6.04
CA ALA A 530 -9.73 12.06 -4.71
C ALA A 530 -9.34 13.12 -3.66
N ILE A 531 -8.46 14.06 -4.01
CA ILE A 531 -8.06 15.16 -3.12
C ILE A 531 -9.24 16.07 -2.74
N ILE A 532 -10.19 16.26 -3.65
CA ILE A 532 -11.35 17.16 -3.47
C ILE A 532 -12.57 16.41 -2.89
N MET A 533 -12.66 15.09 -3.09
CA MET A 533 -13.83 14.27 -2.75
C MET A 533 -14.27 14.39 -1.28
N PRO A 534 -13.38 14.42 -0.26
CA PRO A 534 -13.79 14.63 1.14
C PRO A 534 -14.55 15.94 1.36
N PHE A 535 -14.17 17.02 0.66
CA PHE A 535 -14.91 18.28 0.68
C PHE A 535 -16.30 18.14 0.05
N ILE A 536 -16.40 17.46 -1.09
CA ILE A 536 -17.69 17.22 -1.78
C ILE A 536 -18.64 16.45 -0.85
N VAL A 537 -18.17 15.39 -0.20
CA VAL A 537 -18.98 14.60 0.76
C VAL A 537 -19.46 15.47 1.91
N ALA A 538 -18.58 16.24 2.55
CA ALA A 538 -18.95 17.12 3.64
C ALA A 538 -19.95 18.22 3.20
N TYR A 539 -19.77 18.77 1.99
CA TYR A 539 -20.68 19.75 1.43
C TYR A 539 -22.07 19.18 1.14
N ILE A 540 -22.15 17.96 0.58
CA ILE A 540 -23.40 17.23 0.39
C ILE A 540 -24.12 17.07 1.73
N VAL A 541 -23.42 16.58 2.77
CA VAL A 541 -24.00 16.42 4.12
C VAL A 541 -24.51 17.75 4.67
N TYR A 542 -23.76 18.85 4.48
CA TYR A 542 -24.19 20.20 4.86
C TYR A 542 -25.49 20.62 4.15
N ARG A 543 -25.59 20.38 2.84
CA ARG A 543 -26.78 20.75 2.04
C ARG A 543 -28.03 20.00 2.43
N PHE A 544 -27.91 18.72 2.80
CA PHE A 544 -29.04 17.91 3.28
C PHE A 544 -29.34 18.08 4.78
N ASN A 545 -28.53 18.84 5.51
CA ASN A 545 -28.74 19.18 6.92
C ASN A 545 -28.53 20.68 7.16
N PRO A 546 -29.29 21.55 6.47
CA PRO A 546 -29.08 22.99 6.56
C PRO A 546 -29.27 23.47 8.01
N PRO A 547 -28.55 24.52 8.43
CA PRO A 547 -28.71 25.06 9.78
C PRO A 547 -30.17 25.46 9.99
N GLN A 548 -30.88 24.76 10.86
CA GLN A 548 -32.15 25.23 11.39
C GLN A 548 -31.89 26.58 12.05
N LYS A 549 -32.63 27.63 11.65
CA LYS A 549 -32.70 28.86 12.45
C LYS A 549 -33.15 28.44 13.84
N SER A 550 -32.31 28.66 14.84
CA SER A 550 -32.72 28.54 16.23
C SER A 550 -33.85 29.54 16.45
N GLU A 551 -35.11 29.09 16.49
CA GLU A 551 -36.15 29.90 17.11
C GLU A 551 -35.72 30.12 18.57
N PRO A 552 -35.65 31.37 19.05
CA PRO A 552 -35.41 31.61 20.46
C PRO A 552 -36.53 30.93 21.22
N LYS A 553 -36.18 29.96 22.08
CA LYS A 553 -37.16 29.42 23.03
C LYS A 553 -37.74 30.61 23.82
N PRO A 554 -39.08 30.74 23.92
CA PRO A 554 -39.66 31.74 24.79
C PRO A 554 -39.11 31.50 26.19
N VAL A 555 -38.60 32.57 26.82
CA VAL A 555 -38.27 32.56 28.24
C VAL A 555 -39.61 32.33 28.95
N GLU A 556 -39.80 31.15 29.55
CA GLU A 556 -40.92 30.97 30.49
C GLU A 556 -40.73 32.00 31.62
N PRO A 557 -41.71 32.89 31.86
CA PRO A 557 -41.61 33.83 32.96
C PRO A 557 -41.51 33.02 34.25
N THR A 558 -40.44 33.28 34.98
CA THR A 558 -40.20 32.72 36.31
C THR A 558 -41.39 33.10 37.17
N SER A 559 -42.23 32.13 37.52
CA SER A 559 -43.28 32.32 38.51
C SER A 559 -42.62 32.58 39.86
N VAL A 560 -42.58 33.85 40.26
CA VAL A 560 -42.32 34.25 41.63
C VAL A 560 -43.57 33.91 42.43
N ILE A 561 -43.53 32.82 43.20
CA ILE A 561 -44.19 32.69 44.52
C ILE A 561 -43.28 31.85 45.41
#